data_AF-J3AIY4-F1
#
_entry.id   AF-J3AIY4-F1
#
_cell.length_a   1.000
_cell.length_b   1.000
_cell.length_c   1.000
_cell.angle_alpha   90.00
_cell.angle_beta   90.00
_cell.angle_gamma   90.00
#
_symmetry.space_group_name_H-M   'P 1'
#
loop_
_entity.id
_entity.type
_entity.pdbx_description
1 polymer ?
#
loop_
_entity_poly.entity_id
_entity_poly.type
_entity_poly.pdbx_seq_one_letter_code
_entity_poly.pdbx_strand_id
1 'polypeptide(L)'
;MVSSVTNGYAANPYLTTTGTAAANTATTATSPDASGAAAAKASGSSVNVTLSAQAQAALAAQTDTRTTDAVVSAARTALDKLLADAKASSALKNGKATIDVSGLDRRSLYAIASNQGGKFPIEEQVVASLQLKANRDAALSASASAMRVTGDYTGLYKAALANLEAAGPEEKAMGQWAKDKAALTEGLKQATEKPGVQPKGIEGDPVAAYLKDTGGVVSNPRTRDIEKVASDVRSVLNKQYAAATKDGMATGPDDGQIDFSKFDDRSLAAVALNKGDQFSDHEVAQAAAEIRTRNRDSVSSAFNSTKGSSDPSAFGKTLITQYASMSDEERQAVGWTPALYDKMIAMQNLSDKLASMFNSDGSVNSGGTSLLDYL
;
A
#
# COMPACT_ATOMS: atom_id res chain seq x y z
N MET A 1 9.66 -23.77 48.01
CA MET A 1 8.24 -23.42 47.86
C MET A 1 8.13 -21.92 47.73
N VAL A 2 7.46 -21.48 46.67
CA VAL A 2 6.93 -20.13 46.36
C VAL A 2 7.92 -18.96 46.26
N SER A 3 8.26 -18.67 45.01
CA SER A 3 8.75 -17.38 44.53
C SER A 3 7.64 -16.33 44.56
N SER A 4 7.96 -15.13 45.04
CA SER A 4 7.21 -13.90 44.76
C SER A 4 8.20 -12.83 44.34
N VAL A 5 8.24 -12.52 43.04
CA VAL A 5 8.91 -11.33 42.50
C VAL A 5 7.86 -10.52 41.77
N THR A 6 7.39 -9.47 42.44
CA THR A 6 6.82 -8.28 41.85
C THR A 6 7.96 -7.50 41.22
N ASN A 7 7.93 -7.23 39.91
CA ASN A 7 8.79 -6.18 39.35
C ASN A 7 8.08 -5.50 38.17
N GLY A 8 7.89 -4.19 38.33
CA GLY A 8 7.27 -3.30 37.37
C GLY A 8 8.07 -3.16 36.08
N TYR A 9 7.34 -2.83 35.02
CA TYR A 9 7.88 -2.55 33.70
C TYR A 9 8.72 -1.26 33.74
N ALA A 10 10.04 -1.45 33.68
CA ALA A 10 11.00 -0.40 33.36
C ALA A 10 11.12 -0.28 31.83
N ALA A 11 11.01 0.95 31.34
CA ALA A 11 11.25 1.34 29.97
C ALA A 11 12.69 0.99 29.55
N ASN A 12 12.86 0.29 28.42
CA ASN A 12 14.17 0.03 27.83
C ASN A 12 14.43 0.94 26.63
N PRO A 13 15.52 1.74 26.67
CA PRO A 13 15.91 2.68 25.62
C PRO A 13 16.91 2.02 24.66
N TYR A 14 16.53 1.82 23.40
CA TYR A 14 17.48 1.65 22.30
C TYR A 14 16.94 2.31 21.03
N LEU A 15 17.16 3.62 20.96
CA LEU A 15 17.15 4.43 19.76
C LEU A 15 18.55 5.05 19.65
N THR A 16 19.43 4.43 18.87
CA THR A 16 20.67 5.05 18.40
C THR A 16 20.75 4.86 16.89
N THR A 17 20.15 5.82 16.19
CA THR A 17 20.32 6.08 14.77
C THR A 17 21.71 6.66 14.54
N THR A 18 22.57 5.92 13.83
CA THR A 18 23.83 6.43 13.27
C THR A 18 23.54 7.28 12.03
N GLY A 19 23.26 8.56 12.24
CA GLY A 19 23.38 9.59 11.20
C GLY A 19 24.83 10.04 11.11
N THR A 20 25.47 9.83 9.96
CA THR A 20 26.78 10.41 9.64
C THR A 20 26.66 11.93 9.57
N ALA A 21 27.08 12.62 10.64
CA ALA A 21 27.27 14.06 10.66
C ALA A 21 28.75 14.37 10.33
N ALA A 22 28.95 15.20 9.31
CA ALA A 22 30.24 15.77 8.97
C ALA A 22 30.82 16.56 10.15
N ALA A 23 32.10 16.32 10.44
CA ALA A 23 32.85 16.97 11.50
C ALA A 23 33.05 18.46 11.19
N ASN A 24 32.52 19.34 12.04
CA ASN A 24 33.00 20.71 12.16
C ASN A 24 33.74 20.84 13.50
N THR A 25 35.06 20.85 13.41
CA THR A 25 35.99 21.19 14.50
C THR A 25 35.84 22.67 14.84
N ALA A 26 35.30 22.97 16.03
CA ALA A 26 35.33 24.31 16.60
C ALA A 26 36.58 24.46 17.48
N THR A 27 37.54 25.25 17.00
CA THR A 27 38.74 25.65 17.73
C THR A 27 38.36 26.66 18.82
N THR A 28 38.67 26.33 20.07
CA THR A 28 38.61 27.21 21.23
C THR A 28 39.71 28.27 21.19
N ALA A 29 39.34 29.54 21.34
CA ALA A 29 40.24 30.61 21.78
C ALA A 29 39.51 31.52 22.80
N THR A 30 40.23 31.82 23.87
CA THR A 30 39.84 32.39 25.17
C THR A 30 39.87 33.93 25.24
N SER A 31 38.80 34.52 25.84
CA SER A 31 38.64 35.65 26.83
C SER A 31 39.52 36.93 26.83
N PRO A 32 39.26 37.99 27.65
CA PRO A 32 38.09 38.45 28.46
C PRO A 32 37.64 39.92 28.07
N ASP A 33 36.66 40.65 28.62
CA ASP A 33 36.39 41.05 30.02
C ASP A 33 35.07 41.88 30.17
N ALA A 34 34.55 41.87 31.41
CA ALA A 34 33.76 42.87 32.16
C ALA A 34 32.27 43.24 31.86
N SER A 35 31.42 42.69 32.76
CA SER A 35 30.43 43.39 33.63
C SER A 35 29.00 43.72 33.15
N GLY A 36 28.00 43.32 33.95
CA GLY A 36 26.63 43.85 33.92
C GLY A 36 25.54 42.79 34.18
N ALA A 37 25.04 42.71 35.41
CA ALA A 37 24.11 41.69 35.89
C ALA A 37 22.66 41.84 35.37
N ALA A 38 21.96 40.69 35.36
CA ALA A 38 20.50 40.50 35.37
C ALA A 38 19.72 40.63 34.05
N ALA A 39 19.88 39.62 33.17
CA ALA A 39 18.75 39.01 32.47
C ALA A 39 19.11 37.55 32.17
N ALA A 40 18.55 36.61 32.93
CA ALA A 40 18.61 35.19 32.59
C ALA A 40 17.70 34.93 31.37
N LYS A 41 18.11 35.43 30.21
CA LYS A 41 17.62 34.96 28.93
C LYS A 41 18.25 33.59 28.76
N ALA A 42 17.48 32.55 29.03
CA ALA A 42 17.83 31.20 28.60
C ALA A 42 18.01 31.27 27.08
N SER A 43 19.25 31.42 26.64
CA SER A 43 19.68 31.07 25.28
C SER A 43 19.57 29.55 25.20
N GLY A 44 18.33 29.07 25.14
CA GLY A 44 18.04 27.73 24.67
C GLY A 44 18.52 27.70 23.25
N SER A 45 19.64 27.02 23.03
CA SER A 45 19.98 26.51 21.70
C SER A 45 18.75 25.73 21.26
N SER A 46 17.93 26.33 20.39
CA SER A 46 16.77 25.67 19.83
C SER A 46 17.31 24.58 18.93
N VAL A 47 17.45 23.37 19.46
CA VAL A 47 17.64 22.18 18.64
C VAL A 47 16.36 22.05 17.83
N ASN A 48 16.39 22.51 16.58
CA ASN A 48 15.31 22.25 15.64
C ASN A 48 15.34 20.76 15.32
N VAL A 49 14.67 19.96 16.14
CA VAL A 49 14.38 18.56 15.85
C VAL A 49 13.37 18.55 14.70
N THR A 50 13.87 18.41 13.48
CA THR A 50 13.00 18.23 12.31
C THR A 50 12.52 16.79 12.34
N LEU A 51 11.28 16.58 12.75
CA LEU A 51 10.60 15.29 12.66
C LEU A 51 10.59 14.82 11.20
N SER A 52 10.75 13.53 10.94
CA SER A 52 10.51 12.98 9.60
C SER A 52 9.05 13.21 9.19
N ALA A 53 8.75 13.24 7.88
CA ALA A 53 7.39 13.40 7.40
C ALA A 53 6.43 12.35 8.01
N GLN A 54 6.92 11.14 8.24
CA GLN A 54 6.18 10.06 8.88
C GLN A 54 5.93 10.33 10.36
N ALA A 55 6.92 10.85 11.09
CA ALA A 55 6.76 11.21 12.49
C ALA A 55 5.83 12.43 12.66
N GLN A 56 5.86 13.39 11.73
CA GLN A 56 4.92 14.51 11.68
C GLN A 56 3.49 14.02 11.42
N ALA A 57 3.29 13.10 10.46
CA ALA A 57 1.99 12.53 10.17
C ALA A 57 1.43 11.69 11.34
N ALA A 58 2.29 10.90 12.00
CA ALA A 58 1.90 10.14 13.19
C ALA A 58 1.52 11.07 14.36
N LEU A 59 2.28 12.14 14.58
CA LEU A 59 1.98 13.14 15.61
C LEU A 59 0.68 13.90 15.28
N ALA A 60 0.46 14.26 14.02
CA ALA A 60 -0.79 14.87 13.57
C ALA A 60 -1.99 13.95 13.83
N ALA A 61 -1.89 12.66 13.49
CA ALA A 61 -2.95 11.69 13.78
C ALA A 61 -3.19 11.51 15.30
N GLN A 62 -2.14 11.59 16.12
CA GLN A 62 -2.23 11.43 17.57
C GLN A 62 -2.80 12.66 18.29
N THR A 63 -2.63 13.84 17.70
CA THR A 63 -3.09 15.13 18.27
C THR A 63 -4.40 15.61 17.67
N ASP A 64 -4.89 14.94 16.63
CA ASP A 64 -6.15 15.26 15.98
C ASP A 64 -7.35 14.78 16.82
N THR A 65 -8.05 15.74 17.41
CA THR A 65 -9.22 15.53 18.29
C THR A 65 -10.54 15.50 17.53
N ARG A 66 -10.54 15.60 16.19
CA ARG A 66 -11.77 15.53 15.39
C ARG A 66 -12.48 14.20 15.61
N THR A 67 -13.80 14.26 15.81
CA THR A 67 -14.67 13.09 15.79
C THR A 67 -14.74 12.50 14.37
N THR A 68 -15.15 11.23 14.26
CA THR A 68 -15.36 10.59 12.95
C THR A 68 -16.34 11.39 12.08
N ASP A 69 -17.43 11.91 12.66
CA ASP A 69 -18.40 12.76 11.92
C ASP A 69 -17.77 14.06 11.41
N ALA A 70 -16.90 14.69 12.21
CA ALA A 70 -16.20 15.90 11.79
C ALA A 70 -15.20 15.60 10.65
N VAL A 71 -14.50 14.45 10.70
CA VAL A 71 -13.62 13.99 9.62
C VAL A 71 -14.43 13.75 8.34
N VAL A 72 -15.55 13.03 8.42
CA VAL A 72 -16.44 12.75 7.28
C VAL A 72 -16.96 14.05 6.66
N SER A 73 -17.43 14.99 7.48
CA SER A 73 -17.96 16.28 6.99
C SER A 73 -16.88 17.13 6.31
N ALA A 74 -15.68 17.18 6.89
CA ALA A 74 -14.55 17.90 6.31
C ALA A 74 -14.09 17.27 4.98
N ALA A 75 -14.00 15.94 4.94
CA ALA A 75 -13.63 15.19 3.75
C ALA A 75 -14.62 15.41 2.60
N ARG A 76 -15.93 15.39 2.88
CA ARG A 76 -16.98 15.70 1.89
C ARG A 76 -16.82 17.10 1.32
N THR A 77 -16.67 18.10 2.19
CA THR A 77 -16.48 19.51 1.79
C THR A 77 -15.24 19.69 0.91
N ALA A 78 -14.14 19.01 1.26
CA ALA A 78 -12.90 19.08 0.48
C ALA A 78 -13.05 18.43 -0.90
N LEU A 79 -13.71 17.27 -1.00
CA LEU A 79 -13.96 16.60 -2.28
C LEU A 79 -14.89 17.41 -3.18
N ASP A 80 -15.95 18.02 -2.65
CA ASP A 80 -16.84 18.89 -3.42
C ASP A 80 -16.08 20.06 -4.02
N LYS A 81 -15.19 20.66 -3.24
CA LYS A 81 -14.29 21.71 -3.72
C LYS A 81 -13.34 21.21 -4.81
N LEU A 82 -12.70 20.05 -4.61
CA LEU A 82 -11.77 19.48 -5.59
C LEU A 82 -12.46 19.17 -6.92
N LEU A 83 -13.68 18.60 -6.88
CA LEU A 83 -14.48 18.33 -8.07
C LEU A 83 -14.91 19.62 -8.78
N ALA A 84 -15.35 20.62 -8.03
CA ALA A 84 -15.75 21.92 -8.58
C ALA A 84 -14.56 22.65 -9.23
N ASP A 85 -13.42 22.70 -8.55
CA ASP A 85 -12.19 23.33 -9.04
C ASP A 85 -11.67 22.62 -10.31
N ALA A 86 -11.74 21.28 -10.34
CA ALA A 86 -11.39 20.46 -11.51
C ALA A 86 -12.46 20.47 -12.62
N LYS A 87 -13.66 21.03 -12.37
CA LYS A 87 -14.84 20.93 -13.24
C LYS A 87 -15.15 19.49 -13.64
N ALA A 88 -14.91 18.56 -12.72
CA ALA A 88 -15.10 17.14 -12.93
C ALA A 88 -16.46 16.69 -12.38
N SER A 89 -17.19 15.90 -13.14
CA SER A 89 -18.48 15.33 -12.72
C SER A 89 -18.35 14.01 -11.95
N SER A 90 -17.15 13.43 -11.92
CA SER A 90 -16.80 12.21 -11.18
C SER A 90 -15.32 12.25 -10.86
N ALA A 91 -14.93 11.67 -9.72
CA ALA A 91 -13.53 11.59 -9.26
C ALA A 91 -12.68 10.60 -10.09
N LEU A 92 -13.32 9.67 -10.82
CA LEU A 92 -12.64 8.63 -11.58
C LEU A 92 -13.23 8.54 -12.99
N LYS A 93 -12.37 8.53 -14.01
CA LYS A 93 -12.75 8.33 -15.41
C LYS A 93 -11.75 7.42 -16.11
N ASN A 94 -12.24 6.36 -16.75
CA ASN A 94 -11.41 5.37 -17.45
C ASN A 94 -10.30 4.78 -16.56
N GLY A 95 -10.58 4.58 -15.27
CA GLY A 95 -9.60 4.10 -14.29
C GLY A 95 -8.52 5.11 -13.91
N LYS A 96 -8.66 6.40 -14.26
CA LYS A 96 -7.75 7.47 -13.87
C LYS A 96 -8.47 8.49 -12.99
N ALA A 97 -7.79 8.97 -11.96
CA ALA A 97 -8.31 10.03 -11.09
C ALA A 97 -8.45 11.34 -11.89
N THR A 98 -9.53 12.07 -11.64
CA THR A 98 -9.82 13.39 -12.24
C THR A 98 -9.54 14.53 -11.27
N ILE A 99 -9.36 14.20 -9.99
CA ILE A 99 -9.05 15.12 -8.89
C ILE A 99 -7.78 14.68 -8.17
N ASP A 100 -7.04 15.63 -7.64
CA ASP A 100 -5.88 15.37 -6.78
C ASP A 100 -6.30 15.39 -5.32
N VAL A 101 -6.27 14.21 -4.67
CA VAL A 101 -6.59 14.02 -3.26
C VAL A 101 -5.34 13.93 -2.37
N SER A 102 -4.14 14.13 -2.92
CA SER A 102 -2.89 13.99 -2.18
C SER A 102 -2.75 15.00 -1.02
N GLY A 103 -3.48 16.11 -1.08
CA GLY A 103 -3.56 17.09 0.00
C GLY A 103 -4.48 16.70 1.17
N LEU A 104 -5.22 15.60 1.08
CA LEU A 104 -6.07 15.11 2.16
C LEU A 104 -5.27 14.30 3.18
N ASP A 105 -5.59 14.48 4.47
CA ASP A 105 -4.97 13.71 5.53
C ASP A 105 -5.43 12.23 5.53
N ARG A 106 -4.64 11.34 6.13
CA ARG A 106 -4.91 9.89 6.13
C ARG A 106 -6.28 9.54 6.72
N ARG A 107 -6.77 10.25 7.75
CA ARG A 107 -8.09 9.97 8.34
C ARG A 107 -9.20 10.36 7.37
N SER A 108 -9.08 11.52 6.73
CA SER A 108 -10.00 11.95 5.68
C SER A 108 -10.02 10.97 4.50
N LEU A 109 -8.85 10.59 4.00
CA LEU A 109 -8.72 9.57 2.94
C LEU A 109 -9.33 8.23 3.35
N TYR A 110 -9.12 7.80 4.60
CA TYR A 110 -9.69 6.56 5.11
C TYR A 110 -11.22 6.64 5.23
N ALA A 111 -11.75 7.74 5.75
CA ALA A 111 -13.19 7.96 5.85
C ALA A 111 -13.87 7.91 4.47
N ILE A 112 -13.25 8.52 3.45
CA ILE A 112 -13.70 8.44 2.07
C ILE A 112 -13.61 7.00 1.56
N ALA A 113 -12.42 6.38 1.67
CA ALA A 113 -12.16 5.05 1.16
C ALA A 113 -13.03 3.96 1.81
N SER A 114 -13.46 4.13 3.06
CA SER A 114 -14.34 3.20 3.78
C SER A 114 -15.82 3.57 3.72
N ASN A 115 -16.17 4.60 2.93
CA ASN A 115 -17.52 5.16 2.83
C ASN A 115 -18.16 5.47 4.18
N GLN A 116 -17.40 6.04 5.11
CA GLN A 116 -17.93 6.37 6.43
C GLN A 116 -19.07 7.38 6.31
N GLY A 117 -20.18 7.06 6.98
CA GLY A 117 -21.42 7.83 6.89
C GLY A 117 -22.20 7.66 5.59
N GLY A 118 -21.76 6.81 4.65
CA GLY A 118 -22.49 6.50 3.42
C GLY A 118 -22.59 7.66 2.41
N LYS A 119 -21.66 8.63 2.47
CA LYS A 119 -21.75 9.90 1.72
C LYS A 119 -20.80 10.00 0.52
N PHE A 120 -20.03 8.95 0.22
CA PHE A 120 -18.98 8.99 -0.78
C PHE A 120 -19.32 8.07 -1.95
N PRO A 121 -19.55 8.60 -3.16
CA PRO A 121 -19.59 7.81 -4.38
C PRO A 121 -18.37 6.92 -4.56
N ILE A 122 -18.55 5.75 -5.17
CA ILE A 122 -17.51 4.72 -5.27
C ILE A 122 -16.25 5.22 -5.97
N GLU A 123 -16.39 6.09 -6.95
CA GLU A 123 -15.25 6.69 -7.67
C GLU A 123 -14.35 7.48 -6.71
N GLU A 124 -14.93 8.21 -5.76
CA GLU A 124 -14.17 8.92 -4.73
C GLU A 124 -13.53 7.93 -3.75
N GLN A 125 -14.26 6.88 -3.36
CA GLN A 125 -13.72 5.82 -2.51
C GLN A 125 -12.51 5.13 -3.16
N VAL A 126 -12.57 4.88 -4.48
CA VAL A 126 -11.47 4.30 -5.27
C VAL A 126 -10.29 5.24 -5.29
N VAL A 127 -10.48 6.52 -5.64
CA VAL A 127 -9.39 7.51 -5.69
C VAL A 127 -8.72 7.67 -4.32
N ALA A 128 -9.50 7.72 -3.24
CA ALA A 128 -8.95 7.77 -1.89
C ALA A 128 -8.19 6.48 -1.52
N SER A 129 -8.69 5.30 -1.93
CA SER A 129 -8.00 4.02 -1.73
C SER A 129 -6.66 3.96 -2.46
N LEU A 130 -6.61 4.47 -3.69
CA LEU A 130 -5.36 4.58 -4.47
C LEU A 130 -4.38 5.56 -3.83
N GLN A 131 -4.85 6.68 -3.28
CA GLN A 131 -3.99 7.62 -2.57
C GLN A 131 -3.43 7.03 -1.26
N LEU A 132 -4.24 6.30 -0.48
CA LEU A 132 -3.75 5.58 0.71
C LEU A 132 -2.66 4.57 0.36
N LYS A 133 -2.86 3.83 -0.74
CA LYS A 133 -1.84 2.93 -1.29
C LYS A 133 -0.57 3.69 -1.68
N ALA A 134 -0.68 4.78 -2.44
CA ALA A 134 0.47 5.60 -2.83
C ALA A 134 1.24 6.16 -1.62
N ASN A 135 0.54 6.63 -0.59
CA ASN A 135 1.14 7.11 0.66
C ASN A 135 1.92 6.01 1.38
N ARG A 136 1.33 4.81 1.49
CA ARG A 136 2.01 3.63 2.04
C ARG A 136 3.24 3.29 1.21
N ASP A 137 3.11 3.25 -0.11
CA ASP A 137 4.20 2.84 -0.98
C ASP A 137 5.39 3.81 -0.89
N ALA A 138 5.10 5.12 -0.75
CA ALA A 138 6.11 6.14 -0.46
C ALA A 138 6.79 5.92 0.91
N ALA A 139 6.02 5.55 1.95
CA ALA A 139 6.56 5.26 3.28
C ALA A 139 7.49 4.03 3.30
N LEU A 140 7.27 3.06 2.41
CA LEU A 140 8.06 1.82 2.34
C LEU A 140 9.25 1.90 1.37
N SER A 141 9.25 2.86 0.45
CA SER A 141 10.19 2.95 -0.67
C SER A 141 11.67 2.90 -0.26
N ALA A 142 12.05 3.61 0.81
CA ALA A 142 13.43 3.63 1.29
C ALA A 142 13.88 2.24 1.80
N SER A 143 13.07 1.62 2.66
CA SER A 143 13.36 0.28 3.19
C SER A 143 13.32 -0.79 2.11
N ALA A 144 12.42 -0.65 1.13
CA ALA A 144 12.37 -1.53 -0.03
C ALA A 144 13.64 -1.42 -0.87
N SER A 145 14.14 -0.21 -1.09
CA SER A 145 15.39 0.03 -1.81
C SER A 145 16.60 -0.57 -1.09
N ALA A 146 16.67 -0.41 0.24
CA ALA A 146 17.71 -1.06 1.04
C ALA A 146 17.62 -2.59 0.95
N MET A 147 16.42 -3.16 1.08
CA MET A 147 16.18 -4.60 0.96
C MET A 147 16.62 -5.16 -0.40
N ARG A 148 16.43 -4.43 -1.50
CA ARG A 148 16.89 -4.88 -2.84
C ARG A 148 18.41 -5.00 -2.93
N VAL A 149 19.14 -4.16 -2.18
CA VAL A 149 20.61 -4.16 -2.17
C VAL A 149 21.15 -5.21 -1.21
N THR A 150 20.56 -5.35 -0.02
CA THR A 150 21.07 -6.22 1.05
C THR A 150 20.46 -7.62 1.05
N GLY A 151 19.30 -7.80 0.42
CA GLY A 151 18.46 -8.98 0.55
C GLY A 151 17.72 -9.08 1.89
N ASP A 152 17.93 -8.15 2.83
CA ASP A 152 17.34 -8.21 4.17
C ASP A 152 15.95 -7.56 4.22
N TYR A 153 14.94 -8.36 4.53
CA TYR A 153 13.54 -7.96 4.61
C TYR A 153 13.19 -7.29 5.96
N THR A 154 14.03 -7.41 6.98
CA THR A 154 13.74 -6.95 8.35
C THR A 154 13.38 -5.47 8.39
N GLY A 155 14.15 -4.63 7.70
CA GLY A 155 13.90 -3.19 7.63
C GLY A 155 12.58 -2.83 6.92
N LEU A 156 12.20 -3.60 5.91
CA LEU A 156 10.94 -3.39 5.18
C LEU A 156 9.73 -3.78 6.03
N TYR A 157 9.78 -4.91 6.73
CA TYR A 157 8.72 -5.32 7.67
C TYR A 157 8.56 -4.36 8.84
N LYS A 158 9.66 -3.83 9.41
CA LYS A 158 9.61 -2.79 10.44
C LYS A 158 8.94 -1.52 9.93
N ALA A 159 9.28 -1.07 8.73
CA ALA A 159 8.65 0.10 8.12
C ALA A 159 7.16 -0.11 7.85
N ALA A 160 6.77 -1.31 7.40
CA ALA A 160 5.37 -1.67 7.20
C ALA A 160 4.57 -1.67 8.51
N LEU A 161 5.13 -2.24 9.59
CA LEU A 161 4.52 -2.17 10.92
C LEU A 161 4.37 -0.74 11.42
N ALA A 162 5.41 0.08 11.30
CA ALA A 162 5.36 1.48 11.71
C ALA A 162 4.29 2.26 10.93
N ASN A 163 4.19 2.05 9.62
CA ASN A 163 3.15 2.66 8.80
C ASN A 163 1.74 2.19 9.20
N LEU A 164 1.56 0.90 9.50
CA LEU A 164 0.28 0.36 9.97
C LEU A 164 -0.10 0.93 11.35
N GLU A 165 0.86 1.08 12.26
CA GLU A 165 0.63 1.62 13.60
C GLU A 165 0.33 3.11 13.62
N ALA A 166 0.77 3.85 12.60
CA ALA A 166 0.42 5.26 12.38
C ALA A 166 -1.02 5.47 11.89
N ALA A 167 -1.82 4.41 11.74
CA ALA A 167 -3.24 4.48 11.41
C ALA A 167 -4.04 5.26 12.46
N GLY A 168 -5.06 5.99 12.01
CA GLY A 168 -6.02 6.67 12.88
C GLY A 168 -7.03 5.71 13.52
N PRO A 169 -7.86 6.20 14.46
CA PRO A 169 -8.89 5.39 15.13
C PRO A 169 -9.84 4.68 14.16
N GLU A 170 -10.21 5.36 13.07
CA GLU A 170 -11.09 4.83 12.03
C GLU A 170 -10.56 3.54 11.40
N GLU A 171 -9.27 3.53 11.08
CA GLU A 171 -8.61 2.41 10.41
C GLU A 171 -8.29 1.28 11.39
N LYS A 172 -7.90 1.62 12.64
CA LYS A 172 -7.63 0.63 13.70
C LYS A 172 -8.89 -0.12 14.15
N ALA A 173 -10.07 0.48 14.02
CA ALA A 173 -11.33 -0.16 14.37
C ALA A 173 -11.72 -1.29 13.41
N MET A 174 -11.10 -1.38 12.23
CA MET A 174 -11.45 -2.37 11.21
C MET A 174 -10.74 -3.70 11.43
N GLY A 175 -11.46 -4.80 11.22
CA GLY A 175 -10.91 -6.16 11.37
C GLY A 175 -9.69 -6.45 10.49
N GLN A 176 -9.57 -5.76 9.35
CA GLN A 176 -8.41 -5.89 8.45
C GLN A 176 -7.12 -5.40 9.11
N TRP A 177 -7.16 -4.32 9.90
CA TRP A 177 -5.97 -3.77 10.55
C TRP A 177 -5.31 -4.80 11.49
N ALA A 178 -6.12 -5.55 12.25
CA ALA A 178 -5.63 -6.59 13.13
C ALA A 178 -4.99 -7.76 12.36
N LYS A 179 -5.59 -8.15 11.22
CA LYS A 179 -5.04 -9.19 10.33
C LYS A 179 -3.69 -8.77 9.74
N ASP A 180 -3.61 -7.54 9.22
CA ASP A 180 -2.38 -6.98 8.66
C ASP A 180 -1.28 -6.91 9.72
N LYS A 181 -1.62 -6.49 10.94
CA LYS A 181 -0.67 -6.43 12.06
C LYS A 181 -0.12 -7.80 12.42
N ALA A 182 -0.97 -8.82 12.47
CA ALA A 182 -0.55 -10.20 12.73
C ALA A 182 0.36 -10.73 11.62
N ALA A 183 -0.02 -10.53 10.35
CA ALA A 183 0.79 -10.94 9.19
C ALA A 183 2.17 -10.27 9.18
N LEU A 184 2.23 -8.96 9.45
CA LEU A 184 3.50 -8.24 9.49
C LEU A 184 4.39 -8.63 10.67
N THR A 185 3.78 -8.98 11.82
CA THR A 185 4.52 -9.46 12.99
C THR A 185 5.12 -10.83 12.71
N GLU A 186 4.37 -11.74 12.09
CA GLU A 186 4.88 -13.04 11.65
C GLU A 186 5.99 -12.89 10.60
N GLY A 187 5.81 -12.00 9.61
CA GLY A 187 6.81 -11.77 8.59
C GLY A 187 8.09 -11.12 9.14
N LEU A 188 7.97 -10.23 10.11
CA LEU A 188 9.12 -9.68 10.84
C LEU A 188 9.88 -10.77 11.61
N LYS A 189 9.16 -11.70 12.25
CA LYS A 189 9.76 -12.84 12.94
C LYS A 189 10.57 -13.69 11.96
N GLN A 190 9.97 -14.10 10.84
CA GLN A 190 10.65 -14.89 9.81
C GLN A 190 11.86 -14.17 9.21
N ALA A 191 11.73 -12.87 8.91
CA ALA A 191 12.82 -12.07 8.35
C ALA A 191 14.00 -11.93 9.33
N THR A 192 13.72 -11.87 10.63
CA THR A 192 14.75 -11.81 11.68
C THR A 192 15.44 -13.16 11.87
N GLU A 193 14.70 -14.27 11.80
CA GLU A 193 15.25 -15.62 11.93
C GLU A 193 16.13 -16.02 10.74
N LYS A 194 15.76 -15.57 9.53
CA LYS A 194 16.46 -15.90 8.29
C LYS A 194 16.71 -14.66 7.43
N PRO A 195 17.69 -13.81 7.80
CA PRO A 195 18.09 -12.68 6.98
C PRO A 195 18.42 -13.13 5.55
N GLY A 196 18.03 -12.34 4.55
CA GLY A 196 18.24 -12.68 3.14
C GLY A 196 17.15 -13.55 2.51
N VAL A 197 16.25 -14.13 3.31
CA VAL A 197 15.16 -14.99 2.83
C VAL A 197 13.83 -14.23 2.92
N GLN A 198 13.14 -14.12 1.79
CA GLN A 198 11.79 -13.55 1.78
C GLN A 198 10.86 -14.42 2.64
N PRO A 199 10.12 -13.83 3.60
CA PRO A 199 9.09 -14.55 4.33
C PRO A 199 8.04 -15.15 3.40
N LYS A 200 7.49 -16.32 3.76
CA LYS A 200 6.52 -17.07 2.94
C LYS A 200 5.47 -17.73 3.82
N GLY A 201 4.35 -18.11 3.20
CA GLY A 201 3.26 -18.84 3.88
C GLY A 201 2.45 -17.98 4.85
N ILE A 202 2.51 -16.65 4.70
CA ILE A 202 1.76 -15.70 5.50
C ILE A 202 0.54 -15.26 4.68
N GLU A 203 -0.64 -15.61 5.16
CA GLU A 203 -1.90 -15.21 4.52
C GLU A 203 -2.04 -13.68 4.56
N GLY A 204 -2.37 -13.08 3.41
CA GLY A 204 -2.62 -11.64 3.31
C GLY A 204 -1.40 -10.75 3.57
N ASP A 205 -0.17 -11.27 3.44
CA ASP A 205 1.07 -10.53 3.72
C ASP A 205 1.15 -9.17 2.96
N PRO A 206 1.08 -8.04 3.69
CA PRO A 206 1.12 -6.72 3.06
C PRO A 206 2.47 -6.39 2.40
N VAL A 207 3.59 -6.95 2.88
CA VAL A 207 4.92 -6.73 2.31
C VAL A 207 5.07 -7.52 1.02
N ALA A 208 4.67 -8.80 0.98
CA ALA A 208 4.66 -9.56 -0.26
C ALA A 208 3.75 -8.90 -1.32
N ALA A 209 2.56 -8.44 -0.93
CA ALA A 209 1.68 -7.69 -1.81
C ALA A 209 2.34 -6.41 -2.33
N TYR A 210 2.99 -5.64 -1.45
CA TYR A 210 3.73 -4.43 -1.83
C TYR A 210 4.87 -4.72 -2.82
N LEU A 211 5.62 -5.81 -2.65
CA LEU A 211 6.74 -6.14 -3.54
C LEU A 211 6.30 -6.66 -4.91
N LYS A 212 5.20 -7.41 -4.97
CA LYS A 212 4.56 -7.79 -6.25
C LYS A 212 4.08 -6.58 -7.03
N ASP A 213 3.82 -5.49 -6.34
CA ASP A 213 3.18 -4.31 -6.88
C ASP A 213 4.24 -3.25 -7.27
N THR A 214 5.18 -2.95 -6.39
CA THR A 214 6.11 -1.82 -6.52
C THR A 214 7.53 -2.21 -6.94
N GLY A 215 7.78 -3.50 -7.20
CA GLY A 215 9.08 -4.00 -7.60
C GLY A 215 9.76 -4.81 -6.50
N GLY A 216 9.95 -6.11 -6.73
CA GLY A 216 10.81 -6.95 -5.92
C GLY A 216 12.26 -6.84 -6.38
N VAL A 217 12.61 -7.56 -7.44
CA VAL A 217 13.97 -7.59 -8.02
C VAL A 217 14.28 -6.46 -9.00
N VAL A 218 13.24 -5.79 -9.53
CA VAL A 218 13.39 -4.62 -10.39
C VAL A 218 12.99 -3.37 -9.59
N SER A 219 13.78 -2.31 -9.71
CA SER A 219 13.59 -1.07 -8.98
C SER A 219 12.58 -0.15 -9.68
N ASN A 220 11.55 0.26 -8.93
CA ASN A 220 10.53 1.24 -9.32
C ASN A 220 9.96 1.03 -10.74
N PRO A 221 9.55 -0.20 -11.11
CA PRO A 221 9.12 -0.52 -12.47
C PRO A 221 7.95 0.35 -12.90
N ARG A 222 7.04 0.75 -12.00
CA ARG A 222 5.85 1.55 -12.30
C ARG A 222 6.07 2.93 -12.90
N THR A 223 7.18 3.59 -12.56
CA THR A 223 7.44 4.97 -13.01
C THR A 223 8.44 5.02 -14.16
N ARG A 224 8.93 3.85 -14.60
CA ARG A 224 9.98 3.73 -15.61
C ARG A 224 9.40 3.37 -16.97
N ASP A 225 10.16 3.69 -18.00
CA ASP A 225 9.91 3.22 -19.36
C ASP A 225 9.92 1.68 -19.40
N ILE A 226 8.96 1.08 -20.12
CA ILE A 226 8.77 -0.37 -20.10
C ILE A 226 9.91 -1.13 -20.79
N GLU A 227 10.55 -0.55 -21.80
CA GLU A 227 11.70 -1.19 -22.48
C GLU A 227 12.92 -1.25 -21.54
N LYS A 228 13.09 -0.22 -20.70
CA LYS A 228 14.09 -0.24 -19.62
C LYS A 228 13.76 -1.27 -18.55
N VAL A 229 12.48 -1.44 -18.20
CA VAL A 229 12.04 -2.49 -17.28
C VAL A 229 12.34 -3.86 -17.87
N ALA A 230 12.01 -4.11 -19.14
CA ALA A 230 12.31 -5.35 -19.85
C ALA A 230 13.82 -5.68 -19.83
N SER A 231 14.66 -4.68 -20.07
CA SER A 231 16.13 -4.85 -20.02
C SER A 231 16.64 -5.24 -18.63
N ASP A 232 16.09 -4.65 -17.56
CA ASP A 232 16.44 -5.03 -16.20
C ASP A 232 15.96 -6.45 -15.87
N VAL A 233 14.73 -6.79 -16.28
CA VAL A 233 14.18 -8.14 -16.14
C VAL A 233 15.06 -9.17 -16.83
N ARG A 234 15.56 -8.87 -18.04
CA ARG A 234 16.51 -9.73 -18.74
C ARG A 234 17.79 -9.96 -17.94
N SER A 235 18.36 -8.91 -17.38
CA SER A 235 19.54 -9.01 -16.51
C SER A 235 19.28 -9.90 -15.29
N VAL A 236 18.10 -9.80 -14.67
CA VAL A 236 17.72 -10.64 -13.52
C VAL A 236 17.54 -12.11 -13.93
N LEU A 237 16.86 -12.39 -15.05
CA LEU A 237 16.65 -13.76 -15.55
C LEU A 237 17.99 -14.43 -15.91
N ASN A 238 18.90 -13.71 -16.58
CA ASN A 238 20.23 -14.24 -16.89
C ASN A 238 21.02 -14.62 -15.61
N LYS A 239 20.91 -13.82 -14.55
CA LYS A 239 21.52 -14.14 -13.25
C LYS A 239 20.86 -15.34 -12.59
N GLN A 240 19.54 -15.49 -12.72
CA GLN A 240 18.81 -16.65 -12.22
C GLN A 240 19.29 -17.93 -12.92
N TYR A 241 19.43 -17.90 -14.25
CA TYR A 241 19.93 -19.04 -15.03
C TYR A 241 21.35 -19.43 -14.63
N ALA A 242 22.24 -18.45 -14.47
CA ALA A 242 23.61 -18.70 -14.02
C ALA A 242 23.70 -19.27 -12.58
N ALA A 243 22.69 -19.02 -11.75
CA ALA A 243 22.63 -19.50 -10.36
C ALA A 243 21.78 -20.78 -10.19
N ALA A 244 21.20 -21.31 -11.27
CA ALA A 244 20.36 -22.49 -11.23
C ALA A 244 21.19 -23.73 -10.86
N THR A 245 20.86 -24.34 -9.72
CA THR A 245 21.61 -25.47 -9.12
C THR A 245 20.71 -26.67 -8.81
N LYS A 246 19.41 -26.57 -9.09
CA LYS A 246 18.42 -27.62 -8.79
C LYS A 246 17.88 -28.21 -10.08
N ASP A 247 17.64 -29.52 -10.06
CA ASP A 247 17.00 -30.23 -11.16
C ASP A 247 15.65 -29.60 -11.51
N GLY A 248 15.43 -29.37 -12.81
CA GLY A 248 14.21 -28.78 -13.34
C GLY A 248 14.16 -27.25 -13.32
N MET A 249 15.13 -26.54 -12.72
CA MET A 249 15.23 -25.09 -12.85
C MET A 249 15.76 -24.71 -14.24
N ALA A 250 15.25 -23.61 -14.79
CA ALA A 250 15.74 -23.06 -16.04
C ALA A 250 17.22 -22.70 -15.93
N THR A 251 18.06 -23.30 -16.78
CA THR A 251 19.48 -22.95 -16.95
C THR A 251 19.73 -22.06 -18.18
N GLY A 252 18.67 -21.80 -18.94
CA GLY A 252 18.64 -20.94 -20.12
C GLY A 252 17.23 -20.47 -20.41
N PRO A 253 17.04 -19.70 -21.49
CA PRO A 253 15.74 -19.10 -21.79
C PRO A 253 14.71 -20.11 -22.34
N ASP A 254 15.14 -21.24 -22.90
CA ASP A 254 14.28 -22.09 -23.73
C ASP A 254 13.68 -23.30 -23.00
N ASP A 255 14.08 -23.57 -21.75
CA ASP A 255 13.65 -24.74 -20.99
C ASP A 255 13.63 -24.53 -19.46
N GLY A 256 13.13 -25.55 -18.76
CA GLY A 256 13.08 -25.60 -17.29
C GLY A 256 12.02 -24.70 -16.65
N GLN A 257 12.03 -24.63 -15.32
CA GLN A 257 11.11 -23.79 -14.56
C GLN A 257 11.76 -22.45 -14.22
N ILE A 258 11.08 -21.36 -14.57
CA ILE A 258 11.51 -19.99 -14.25
C ILE A 258 10.83 -19.55 -12.96
N ASP A 259 11.61 -19.03 -11.99
CA ASP A 259 11.05 -18.52 -10.74
C ASP A 259 10.72 -17.03 -10.86
N PHE A 260 9.44 -16.74 -11.11
CA PHE A 260 8.88 -15.39 -11.17
C PHE A 260 8.46 -14.82 -9.80
N SER A 261 8.61 -15.55 -8.69
CA SER A 261 8.03 -15.17 -7.40
C SER A 261 8.50 -13.82 -6.85
N LYS A 262 9.68 -13.36 -7.29
CA LYS A 262 10.26 -12.08 -6.88
C LYS A 262 10.04 -10.93 -7.88
N PHE A 263 9.46 -11.21 -9.05
CA PHE A 263 9.12 -10.20 -10.03
C PHE A 263 7.80 -9.55 -9.66
N ASP A 264 7.74 -8.23 -9.79
CA ASP A 264 6.48 -7.50 -9.73
C ASP A 264 5.64 -7.72 -10.99
N ASP A 265 4.37 -7.35 -10.89
CA ASP A 265 3.37 -7.59 -11.91
C ASP A 265 3.67 -6.85 -13.22
N ARG A 266 4.24 -5.63 -13.17
CA ARG A 266 4.62 -4.89 -14.37
C ARG A 266 5.86 -5.47 -15.05
N SER A 267 6.87 -5.87 -14.28
CA SER A 267 8.02 -6.61 -14.80
C SER A 267 7.62 -7.94 -15.44
N LEU A 268 6.68 -8.66 -14.81
CA LEU A 268 6.16 -9.90 -15.36
C LEU A 268 5.36 -9.66 -16.65
N ALA A 269 4.57 -8.57 -16.70
CA ALA A 269 3.87 -8.15 -17.91
C ALA A 269 4.85 -7.80 -19.04
N ALA A 270 6.02 -7.22 -18.73
CA ALA A 270 7.05 -6.95 -19.73
C ALA A 270 7.53 -8.25 -20.42
N VAL A 271 7.71 -9.34 -19.66
CA VAL A 271 8.06 -10.66 -20.22
C VAL A 271 6.89 -11.22 -21.02
N ALA A 272 5.69 -11.27 -20.45
CA ALA A 272 4.53 -11.90 -21.09
C ALA A 272 4.08 -11.19 -22.38
N LEU A 273 4.36 -9.89 -22.51
CA LEU A 273 4.10 -9.11 -23.70
C LEU A 273 5.31 -9.03 -24.65
N ASN A 274 6.39 -9.75 -24.34
CA ASN A 274 7.66 -9.74 -25.04
C ASN A 274 8.17 -8.32 -25.38
N LYS A 275 8.18 -7.43 -24.39
CA LYS A 275 8.63 -6.04 -24.60
C LYS A 275 10.10 -6.04 -25.04
N GLY A 276 10.36 -5.30 -26.12
CA GLY A 276 11.69 -5.18 -26.72
C GLY A 276 12.20 -6.42 -27.45
N ASP A 277 11.35 -7.43 -27.69
CA ASP A 277 11.72 -8.69 -28.35
C ASP A 277 12.91 -9.40 -27.69
N GLN A 278 13.01 -9.31 -26.36
CA GLN A 278 14.15 -9.79 -25.57
C GLN A 278 13.92 -11.17 -24.92
N PHE A 279 12.70 -11.71 -25.02
CA PHE A 279 12.28 -12.92 -24.31
C PHE A 279 11.97 -14.06 -25.27
N SER A 280 12.30 -15.29 -24.88
CA SER A 280 11.97 -16.49 -25.65
C SER A 280 10.48 -16.83 -25.53
N ASP A 281 9.98 -17.68 -26.44
CA ASP A 281 8.60 -18.18 -26.37
C ASP A 281 8.32 -18.93 -25.06
N HIS A 282 9.32 -19.66 -24.54
CA HIS A 282 9.21 -20.37 -23.27
C HIS A 282 9.07 -19.41 -22.08
N GLU A 283 9.87 -18.35 -22.04
CA GLU A 283 9.78 -17.30 -21.01
C GLU A 283 8.43 -16.57 -21.06
N VAL A 284 7.98 -16.20 -22.27
CA VAL A 284 6.69 -15.57 -22.50
C VAL A 284 5.55 -16.48 -22.02
N ALA A 285 5.59 -17.77 -22.35
CA ALA A 285 4.57 -18.74 -21.96
C ALA A 285 4.50 -18.92 -20.44
N GLN A 286 5.64 -19.07 -19.76
CA GLN A 286 5.69 -19.21 -18.31
C GLN A 286 5.25 -17.92 -17.59
N ALA A 287 5.68 -16.75 -18.08
CA ALA A 287 5.26 -15.46 -17.53
C ALA A 287 3.74 -15.27 -17.68
N ALA A 288 3.18 -15.59 -18.85
CA ALA A 288 1.73 -15.54 -19.06
C ALA A 288 0.98 -16.52 -18.15
N ALA A 289 1.52 -17.71 -17.87
CA ALA A 289 0.92 -18.66 -16.93
C ALA A 289 0.93 -18.13 -15.48
N GLU A 290 2.03 -17.51 -15.06
CA GLU A 290 2.14 -16.86 -13.74
C GLU A 290 1.16 -15.67 -13.63
N ILE A 291 1.06 -14.82 -14.66
CA ILE A 291 0.09 -13.69 -14.68
C ILE A 291 -1.33 -14.20 -14.52
N ARG A 292 -1.73 -15.26 -15.24
CA ARG A 292 -3.07 -15.84 -15.10
C ARG A 292 -3.33 -16.37 -13.69
N THR A 293 -2.33 -17.02 -13.10
CA THR A 293 -2.40 -17.51 -11.72
C THR A 293 -2.58 -16.36 -10.74
N ARG A 294 -1.74 -15.32 -10.80
CA ARG A 294 -1.84 -14.13 -9.95
C ARG A 294 -3.17 -13.41 -10.09
N ASN A 295 -3.64 -13.23 -11.33
CA ASN A 295 -4.92 -12.58 -11.59
C ASN A 295 -6.09 -13.39 -11.02
N ARG A 296 -6.10 -14.70 -11.21
CA ARG A 296 -7.12 -15.59 -10.61
C ARG A 296 -7.10 -15.51 -9.09
N ASP A 297 -5.92 -15.59 -8.48
CA ASP A 297 -5.79 -15.58 -7.03
C ASP A 297 -6.18 -14.21 -6.45
N SER A 298 -5.84 -13.11 -7.13
CA SER A 298 -6.26 -11.75 -6.78
C SER A 298 -7.77 -11.58 -6.83
N VAL A 299 -8.43 -11.99 -7.92
CA VAL A 299 -9.89 -11.92 -8.05
C VAL A 299 -10.59 -12.82 -7.04
N SER A 300 -10.05 -14.02 -6.79
CA SER A 300 -10.60 -14.95 -5.79
C SER A 300 -10.46 -14.40 -4.37
N SER A 301 -9.33 -13.75 -4.06
CA SER A 301 -9.12 -13.06 -2.80
C SER A 301 -10.08 -11.89 -2.63
N ALA A 302 -10.28 -11.07 -3.66
CA ALA A 302 -11.26 -9.98 -3.67
C ALA A 302 -12.71 -10.49 -3.44
N PHE A 303 -13.05 -11.61 -4.05
CA PHE A 303 -14.35 -12.24 -3.83
C PHE A 303 -14.47 -12.77 -2.39
N ASN A 304 -13.46 -13.47 -1.89
CA ASN A 304 -13.47 -14.03 -0.53
C ASN A 304 -13.46 -12.95 0.56
N SER A 305 -12.75 -11.83 0.36
CA SER A 305 -12.70 -10.74 1.32
C SER A 305 -14.02 -9.96 1.42
N THR A 306 -14.87 -10.07 0.38
CA THR A 306 -16.19 -9.45 0.33
C THR A 306 -17.32 -10.41 0.69
N LYS A 307 -17.02 -11.71 0.91
CA LYS A 307 -17.98 -12.67 1.47
C LYS A 307 -18.39 -12.24 2.87
N GLY A 308 -19.70 -12.06 3.07
CA GLY A 308 -20.26 -11.58 4.34
C GLY A 308 -20.21 -10.05 4.50
N SER A 309 -19.80 -9.31 3.47
CA SER A 309 -20.01 -7.87 3.41
C SER A 309 -21.52 -7.58 3.37
N SER A 310 -21.98 -6.65 4.21
CA SER A 310 -23.32 -6.07 4.11
C SER A 310 -23.47 -5.12 2.93
N ASP A 311 -22.35 -4.75 2.30
CA ASP A 311 -22.30 -3.88 1.12
C ASP A 311 -22.20 -4.73 -0.17
N PRO A 312 -23.26 -4.79 -0.99
CA PRO A 312 -23.29 -5.54 -2.24
C PRO A 312 -22.36 -4.96 -3.33
N SER A 313 -21.90 -3.71 -3.17
CA SER A 313 -20.97 -3.06 -4.09
C SER A 313 -19.50 -3.41 -3.82
N ALA A 314 -19.20 -4.00 -2.67
CA ALA A 314 -17.83 -4.15 -2.18
C ALA A 314 -16.93 -4.90 -3.17
N PHE A 315 -17.44 -5.97 -3.79
CA PHE A 315 -16.70 -6.72 -4.81
C PHE A 315 -16.42 -5.88 -6.06
N GLY A 316 -17.44 -5.19 -6.58
CA GLY A 316 -17.32 -4.31 -7.74
C GLY A 316 -16.29 -3.20 -7.52
N LYS A 317 -16.37 -2.54 -6.37
CA LYS A 317 -15.37 -1.54 -5.94
C LYS A 317 -13.96 -2.12 -5.86
N THR A 318 -13.77 -3.32 -5.31
CA THR A 318 -12.43 -3.95 -5.26
C THR A 318 -11.88 -4.18 -6.66
N LEU A 319 -12.70 -4.64 -7.61
CA LEU A 319 -12.25 -4.83 -9.00
C LEU A 319 -11.95 -3.51 -9.71
N ILE A 320 -12.77 -2.48 -9.51
CA ILE A 320 -12.54 -1.12 -10.06
C ILE A 320 -11.22 -0.56 -9.50
N THR A 321 -10.99 -0.73 -8.20
CA THR A 321 -9.75 -0.29 -7.53
C THR A 321 -8.54 -1.03 -8.09
N GLN A 322 -8.64 -2.35 -8.25
CA GLN A 322 -7.59 -3.17 -8.85
C GLN A 322 -7.29 -2.67 -10.27
N TYR A 323 -8.32 -2.45 -11.10
CA TYR A 323 -8.14 -1.99 -12.48
C TYR A 323 -7.43 -0.65 -12.52
N ALA A 324 -7.86 0.30 -11.69
CA ALA A 324 -7.29 1.64 -11.63
C ALA A 324 -5.83 1.63 -11.10
N SER A 325 -5.47 0.66 -10.26
CA SER A 325 -4.11 0.51 -9.73
C SER A 325 -3.10 -0.08 -10.72
N MET A 326 -3.58 -0.77 -11.75
CA MET A 326 -2.73 -1.42 -12.76
C MET A 326 -2.23 -0.42 -13.81
N SER A 327 -0.99 -0.62 -14.24
CA SER A 327 -0.42 -0.03 -15.46
C SER A 327 -1.09 -0.58 -16.72
N ASP A 328 -0.87 0.10 -17.84
CA ASP A 328 -1.44 -0.31 -19.11
C ASP A 328 -0.87 -1.66 -19.59
N GLU A 329 0.39 -1.95 -19.30
CA GLU A 329 1.00 -3.24 -19.62
C GLU A 329 0.46 -4.37 -18.75
N GLU A 330 0.29 -4.14 -17.44
CA GLU A 330 -0.35 -5.12 -16.55
C GLU A 330 -1.76 -5.44 -17.04
N ARG A 331 -2.57 -4.42 -17.36
CA ARG A 331 -3.93 -4.59 -17.91
C ARG A 331 -3.93 -5.36 -19.22
N GLN A 332 -3.03 -5.02 -20.14
CA GLN A 332 -2.89 -5.72 -21.42
C GLN A 332 -2.56 -7.20 -21.21
N ALA A 333 -1.61 -7.51 -20.31
CA ALA A 333 -1.17 -8.87 -20.06
C ALA A 333 -2.23 -9.77 -19.41
N VAL A 334 -3.11 -9.19 -18.57
CA VAL A 334 -4.25 -9.92 -17.98
C VAL A 334 -5.53 -9.87 -18.84
N GLY A 335 -5.54 -9.12 -19.94
CA GLY A 335 -6.72 -8.92 -20.78
C GLY A 335 -7.81 -8.02 -20.17
N TRP A 336 -7.45 -7.14 -19.25
CA TRP A 336 -8.38 -6.19 -18.64
C TRP A 336 -8.55 -4.98 -19.54
N THR A 337 -9.68 -4.91 -20.24
CA THR A 337 -9.96 -3.87 -21.24
C THR A 337 -10.72 -2.69 -20.65
N PRO A 338 -10.67 -1.50 -21.28
CA PRO A 338 -11.56 -0.38 -20.92
C PRO A 338 -13.05 -0.76 -20.96
N ALA A 339 -13.45 -1.62 -21.91
CA ALA A 339 -14.82 -2.12 -21.98
C ALA A 339 -15.20 -2.99 -20.77
N LEU A 340 -14.26 -3.75 -20.21
CA LEU A 340 -14.49 -4.47 -18.95
C LEU A 340 -14.68 -3.48 -17.79
N TYR A 341 -13.87 -2.43 -17.73
CA TYR A 341 -14.02 -1.36 -16.75
C TYR A 341 -15.39 -0.67 -16.84
N ASP A 342 -15.84 -0.30 -18.04
CA ASP A 342 -17.14 0.33 -18.25
C ASP A 342 -18.29 -0.58 -17.79
N LYS A 343 -18.18 -1.89 -18.01
CA LYS A 343 -19.15 -2.87 -17.50
C LYS A 343 -19.14 -2.97 -15.97
N MET A 344 -17.97 -2.91 -15.33
CA MET A 344 -17.86 -2.91 -13.87
C MET A 344 -18.55 -1.67 -13.29
N ILE A 345 -18.34 -0.49 -13.87
CA ILE A 345 -19.01 0.76 -13.46
C ILE A 345 -20.53 0.68 -13.70
N ALA A 346 -20.97 0.14 -14.84
CA ALA A 346 -22.39 0.00 -15.14
C ALA A 346 -23.11 -0.93 -14.16
N MET A 347 -22.52 -2.09 -13.82
CA MET A 347 -23.07 -3.01 -12.81
C MET A 347 -23.11 -2.36 -11.43
N GLN A 348 -22.11 -1.54 -11.11
CA GLN A 348 -22.05 -0.82 -9.86
C GLN A 348 -23.18 0.20 -9.71
N ASN A 349 -23.36 1.04 -10.73
CA ASN A 349 -24.46 2.01 -10.77
C ASN A 349 -25.84 1.33 -10.71
N LEU A 350 -25.96 0.13 -11.28
CA LEU A 350 -27.19 -0.65 -11.18
C LEU A 350 -27.45 -1.13 -9.76
N SER A 351 -26.43 -1.62 -9.03
CA SER A 351 -26.61 -2.04 -7.64
C SER A 351 -27.01 -0.87 -6.74
N ASP A 352 -26.43 0.31 -6.95
CA ASP A 352 -26.76 1.51 -6.17
C ASP A 352 -28.18 1.98 -6.47
N LYS A 353 -28.59 1.93 -7.75
CA LYS A 353 -29.96 2.24 -8.15
C LYS A 353 -30.96 1.25 -7.55
N LEU A 354 -30.66 -0.04 -7.57
CA LEU A 354 -31.52 -1.07 -6.98
C LEU A 354 -31.66 -0.85 -5.47
N ALA A 355 -30.55 -0.62 -4.76
CA ALA A 355 -30.57 -0.30 -3.33
C ALA A 355 -31.39 0.97 -3.02
N SER A 356 -31.28 2.01 -3.86
CA SER A 356 -32.05 3.25 -3.69
C SER A 356 -33.56 3.06 -3.84
N MET A 357 -34.00 2.11 -4.68
CA MET A 357 -35.42 1.78 -4.86
C MET A 357 -36.04 1.11 -3.63
N PHE A 358 -35.23 0.51 -2.75
CA PHE A 358 -35.70 -0.11 -1.51
C PHE A 358 -35.50 0.76 -0.26
N ASN A 359 -34.70 1.83 -0.35
CA ASN A 359 -34.29 2.64 0.81
C ASN A 359 -34.88 4.06 0.84
N SER A 360 -35.56 4.54 -0.21
CA SER A 360 -35.95 5.97 -0.28
C SER A 360 -37.38 6.31 0.15
N ASP A 361 -38.31 5.36 0.31
CA ASP A 361 -39.62 5.61 0.95
C ASP A 361 -40.39 4.35 1.46
N GLY A 362 -39.72 3.20 1.58
CA GLY A 362 -40.34 1.87 1.74
C GLY A 362 -41.54 1.75 2.69
N SER A 363 -42.75 1.91 2.14
CA SER A 363 -43.75 0.85 2.31
C SER A 363 -43.20 -0.35 1.52
N VAL A 364 -42.72 -1.43 2.15
CA VAL A 364 -43.28 -2.13 3.30
C VAL A 364 -42.27 -2.26 4.44
N ASN A 365 -42.69 -1.88 5.66
CA ASN A 365 -41.98 -2.10 6.90
C ASN A 365 -42.21 -3.54 7.44
N SER A 366 -41.28 -3.94 8.31
CA SER A 366 -41.40 -4.90 9.41
C SER A 366 -41.53 -6.39 9.05
N GLY A 367 -40.39 -7.05 8.93
CA GLY A 367 -40.34 -8.50 9.00
C GLY A 367 -39.13 -9.12 8.31
N GLY A 368 -37.93 -8.83 8.81
CA GLY A 368 -36.74 -9.71 8.74
C GLY A 368 -36.50 -10.53 7.48
N THR A 369 -36.71 -9.99 6.29
CA THR A 369 -36.43 -10.70 5.04
C THR A 369 -35.39 -9.94 4.24
N SER A 370 -34.23 -10.58 4.06
CA SER A 370 -33.17 -10.03 3.21
C SER A 370 -33.42 -10.43 1.76
N LEU A 371 -32.67 -9.86 0.82
CA LEU A 371 -32.70 -10.21 -0.61
C LEU A 371 -32.52 -11.74 -0.87
N LEU A 372 -31.91 -12.46 0.08
CA LEU A 372 -31.74 -13.92 0.06
C LEU A 372 -33.01 -14.71 0.38
N ASP A 373 -34.08 -14.09 0.87
CA ASP A 373 -35.39 -14.75 1.04
C ASP A 373 -36.27 -14.64 -0.23
N TYR A 374 -35.86 -13.83 -1.21
CA TYR A 374 -36.57 -13.63 -2.48
C TYR A 374 -35.91 -14.32 -3.69
N LEU A 375 -34.70 -14.85 -3.52
CA LEU A 375 -33.98 -15.70 -4.47
C LEU A 375 -33.98 -17.15 -3.98
#